data_AF-A0A2G1X7V0-F1
#
_entry.id   AF-A0A2G1X7V0-F1
#
_cell.length_a   1.000
_cell.length_b   1.000
_cell.length_c   1.000
_cell.angle_alpha   90.00
_cell.angle_beta   90.00
_cell.angle_gamma   90.00
#
_symmetry.space_group_name_H-M   'P 1'
#
loop_
_entity.id
_entity.type
_entity.pdbx_description
1 polymer ?
#
loop_
_entity_poly.entity_id
_entity_poly.type
_entity_poly.pdbx_seq_one_letter_code
_entity_poly.pdbx_strand_id
1 'polypeptide(L)'
;MERFQNTGQPDWDWWGKLWPTPGATLRDLGIEAGLSVAEVGCGSGYFALPAARIVEPAPVYAVDLDEALLDELGSLAERQAVENVVSVHGDARDLTELLPDPVDA
;
A
#
# COMPACT_ATOMS: atom_id res chain seq x y z
N MET A 1 3.90 -3.30 22.18
CA MET A 1 4.63 -4.47 21.65
C MET A 1 6.07 -4.03 21.44
N GLU A 2 7.07 -4.77 21.92
CA GLU A 2 8.47 -4.43 21.66
C GLU A 2 8.74 -4.64 20.16
N ARG A 3 9.20 -3.60 19.44
CA ARG A 3 9.46 -3.69 18.00
C ARG A 3 10.54 -4.75 17.75
N PHE A 4 10.28 -5.70 16.86
CA PHE A 4 11.30 -6.68 16.46
C PHE A 4 12.50 -5.92 15.87
N GLN A 5 13.71 -6.30 16.30
CA GLN A 5 14.94 -5.73 15.75
C GLN A 5 15.10 -6.17 14.28
N ASN A 6 15.60 -5.29 13.41
CA ASN A 6 15.78 -5.52 11.97
C ASN A 6 14.49 -5.70 11.12
N THR A 7 13.33 -5.20 11.55
CA THR A 7 12.10 -5.21 10.74
C THR A 7 11.72 -3.85 10.16
N GLY A 8 12.68 -2.92 10.10
CA GLY A 8 12.45 -1.62 9.45
C GLY A 8 12.28 -1.80 7.94
N GLN A 9 11.41 -0.98 7.33
CA GLN A 9 11.21 -0.99 5.89
C GLN A 9 12.53 -0.66 5.17
N PRO A 10 12.96 -1.47 4.18
CA PRO A 10 14.03 -1.08 3.27
C PRO A 10 13.65 0.14 2.42
N ASP A 11 14.67 0.79 1.86
CA ASP A 11 14.47 1.88 0.90
C ASP A 11 13.92 1.37 -0.44
N TRP A 12 13.49 2.32 -1.27
CA TRP A 12 12.92 2.04 -2.60
C TRP A 12 13.94 1.44 -3.57
N ASP A 13 15.22 1.73 -3.43
CA ASP A 13 16.28 1.16 -4.27
C ASP A 13 16.44 -0.34 -4.00
N TRP A 14 16.28 -0.76 -2.75
CA TRP A 14 16.24 -2.16 -2.37
C TRP A 14 15.05 -2.87 -3.01
N TRP A 15 13.84 -2.31 -2.89
CA TRP A 15 12.63 -2.89 -3.49
C TRP A 15 12.69 -2.92 -5.02
N GLY A 16 13.27 -1.88 -5.64
CA GLY A 16 13.51 -1.80 -7.08
C GLY A 16 14.37 -2.94 -7.63
N LYS A 17 15.31 -3.46 -6.84
CA LYS A 17 16.12 -4.62 -7.23
C LYS A 17 15.33 -5.92 -7.21
N LEU A 18 14.38 -6.06 -6.28
CA LEU A 18 13.59 -7.28 -6.12
C LEU A 18 12.39 -7.31 -7.07
N TRP A 19 11.71 -6.19 -7.21
CA TRP A 19 10.52 -6.02 -8.05
C TRP A 19 10.66 -4.78 -8.93
N PRO A 20 11.43 -4.86 -10.03
CA PRO A 20 11.72 -3.71 -10.88
C PRO A 20 10.49 -3.14 -11.59
N THR A 21 9.41 -3.91 -11.68
CA THR A 21 8.17 -3.55 -12.39
C THR A 21 6.94 -3.85 -11.53
N PRO A 22 6.72 -3.13 -10.40
CA PRO A 22 5.68 -3.48 -9.43
C PRO A 22 4.28 -3.48 -10.05
N GLY A 23 3.98 -2.50 -10.91
CA GLY A 23 2.69 -2.46 -11.61
C GLY A 23 2.49 -3.56 -12.66
N ALA A 24 3.54 -4.17 -13.19
CA ALA A 24 3.40 -5.35 -14.05
C ALA A 24 3.13 -6.59 -13.20
N THR A 25 3.89 -6.76 -12.10
CA THR A 25 3.67 -7.82 -11.12
C THR A 25 2.24 -7.84 -10.59
N LEU A 26 1.68 -6.68 -10.23
CA LEU A 26 0.30 -6.58 -9.74
C LEU A 26 -0.73 -7.02 -10.80
N ARG A 27 -0.54 -6.67 -12.06
CA ARG A 27 -1.42 -7.12 -13.16
C ARG A 27 -1.31 -8.63 -13.38
N ASP A 28 -0.11 -9.19 -13.30
CA ASP A 28 0.11 -10.65 -13.41
C ASP A 28 -0.58 -11.41 -12.26
N LEU A 29 -0.74 -10.77 -11.10
CA LEU A 29 -1.50 -11.29 -9.95
C LEU A 29 -3.01 -11.08 -10.07
N GLY A 30 -3.50 -10.44 -11.13
CA GLY A 30 -4.93 -10.22 -11.38
C GLY A 30 -5.51 -8.93 -10.80
N ILE A 31 -4.65 -7.97 -10.40
CA ILE A 31 -5.13 -6.63 -10.03
C ILE A 31 -5.53 -5.88 -11.29
N GLU A 32 -6.79 -5.46 -11.33
CA GLU A 32 -7.44 -4.85 -12.48
C GLU A 32 -8.24 -3.59 -12.07
N ALA A 33 -8.63 -2.79 -13.06
CA ALA A 33 -9.41 -1.58 -12.85
C ALA A 33 -10.74 -1.89 -12.14
N GLY A 34 -11.09 -1.05 -11.15
CA GLY A 34 -12.33 -1.16 -10.40
C GLY A 34 -12.32 -2.11 -9.20
N LEU A 35 -11.21 -2.81 -8.93
CA LEU A 35 -11.07 -3.63 -7.71
C LEU A 35 -10.69 -2.75 -6.52
N SER A 36 -11.39 -2.93 -5.40
CA SER A 36 -10.93 -2.42 -4.11
C SER A 36 -9.79 -3.30 -3.60
N VAL A 37 -8.71 -2.70 -3.10
CA VAL A 37 -7.51 -3.43 -2.66
C VAL A 37 -7.12 -3.03 -1.25
N ALA A 38 -6.72 -3.98 -0.40
CA ALA A 38 -6.02 -3.70 0.84
C ALA A 38 -4.54 -4.10 0.74
N GLU A 39 -3.64 -3.11 0.84
CA GLU A 39 -2.21 -3.36 0.90
C GLU A 39 -1.73 -3.37 2.35
N VAL A 40 -1.44 -4.56 2.86
CA VAL A 40 -1.03 -4.79 4.25
C VAL A 40 0.49 -4.65 4.41
N GLY A 41 0.92 -3.80 5.34
CA GLY A 41 2.33 -3.46 5.49
C GLY A 41 2.82 -2.64 4.30
N CYS A 42 2.03 -1.64 3.90
CA CYS A 42 2.28 -0.87 2.68
C CYS A 42 3.54 -0.01 2.75
N GLY A 43 3.99 0.31 3.97
CA GLY A 43 5.08 1.23 4.20
C GLY A 43 4.84 2.56 3.49
N SER A 44 5.90 3.09 2.86
CA SER A 44 5.83 4.31 2.03
C SER A 44 5.13 4.12 0.66
N GLY A 45 4.54 2.95 0.40
CA GLY A 45 3.66 2.68 -0.75
C GLY A 45 4.34 2.24 -2.06
N TYR A 46 5.37 1.39 -1.98
CA TYR A 46 6.06 0.87 -3.17
C TYR A 46 5.12 0.11 -4.12
N PHE A 47 4.19 -0.69 -3.59
CA PHE A 47 3.13 -1.33 -4.39
C PHE A 47 1.81 -0.56 -4.34
N ALA A 48 1.51 0.14 -3.23
CA ALA A 48 0.23 0.82 -3.06
C ALA A 48 0.00 1.90 -4.13
N LEU A 49 1.04 2.67 -4.47
CA LEU A 49 0.95 3.71 -5.49
C LEU A 49 0.74 3.15 -6.91
N PRO A 50 1.51 2.14 -7.37
CA PRO A 50 1.18 1.42 -8.60
C PRO A 50 -0.19 0.77 -8.61
N ALA A 51 -0.61 0.13 -7.50
CA ALA A 51 -1.92 -0.50 -7.37
C ALA A 51 -3.03 0.54 -7.57
N ALA A 52 -2.93 1.68 -6.90
CA ALA A 52 -3.90 2.76 -6.98
C ALA A 52 -4.11 3.27 -8.41
N ARG A 53 -3.03 3.39 -9.18
CA ARG A 53 -3.10 3.73 -10.62
C ARG A 53 -3.77 2.67 -11.48
N ILE A 54 -3.67 1.39 -11.10
CA ILE A 54 -4.27 0.28 -11.85
C ILE A 54 -5.77 0.22 -11.56
N VAL A 55 -6.15 0.36 -10.29
CA VAL A 55 -7.51 0.09 -9.83
C VAL A 55 -8.47 1.27 -9.95
N GLU A 56 -7.97 2.47 -10.25
CA GLU A 56 -8.78 3.69 -10.39
C GLU A 56 -10.07 3.43 -11.21
N PRO A 57 -11.25 3.87 -10.72
CA PRO A 57 -11.47 4.78 -9.59
C PRO A 57 -11.64 4.09 -8.22
N ALA A 58 -11.47 2.77 -8.11
CA ALA A 58 -11.60 2.07 -6.83
C ALA A 58 -10.46 2.42 -5.86
N PRO A 59 -10.67 2.31 -4.54
CA PRO A 59 -9.65 2.69 -3.55
C PRO A 59 -8.61 1.59 -3.32
N VAL A 60 -7.41 2.04 -2.94
CA VAL A 60 -6.40 1.19 -2.26
C VAL A 60 -6.33 1.61 -0.80
N TYR A 61 -6.67 0.71 0.10
CA TYR A 61 -6.49 0.88 1.54
C TYR A 61 -5.08 0.46 1.93
N ALA A 62 -4.21 1.43 2.19
CA ALA A 62 -2.81 1.23 2.52
C ALA A 62 -2.66 1.14 4.04
N VAL A 63 -2.50 -0.07 4.57
CA VAL A 63 -2.50 -0.35 6.01
C VAL A 63 -1.09 -0.53 6.53
N ASP A 64 -0.69 0.25 7.53
CA ASP A 64 0.61 0.08 8.21
C ASP A 64 0.54 0.44 9.71
N LEU A 65 1.47 -0.12 10.48
CA LEU A 65 1.67 0.18 11.91
C LEU A 65 2.49 1.46 12.13
N ASP A 66 3.31 1.86 11.14
CA ASP A 66 4.19 3.01 11.25
C ASP A 66 3.59 4.26 10.59
N GLU A 67 3.09 5.18 11.42
CA GLU A 67 2.47 6.44 10.99
C GLU A 67 3.44 7.30 10.16
N ALA A 68 4.75 7.27 10.43
CA ALA A 68 5.72 8.05 9.66
C ALA A 68 5.86 7.56 8.21
N LEU A 69 5.69 6.25 7.98
CA LEU A 69 5.67 5.69 6.62
C LEU A 69 4.39 6.06 5.88
N LEU A 70 3.25 6.13 6.58
CA LEU A 70 1.98 6.58 6.02
C LEU A 70 2.01 8.06 5.64
N ASP A 71 2.65 8.91 6.44
CA ASP A 71 2.89 10.32 6.12
C ASP A 71 3.75 10.47 4.85
N GLU A 72 4.81 9.66 4.73
CA GLU A 72 5.65 9.63 3.53
C GLU A 72 4.86 9.16 2.30
N LEU A 73 4.06 8.11 2.44
CA LEU A 73 3.14 7.61 1.40
C LEU A 73 2.19 8.72 0.95
N GLY A 74 1.51 9.40 1.87
CA GLY A 74 0.60 10.50 1.54
C GLY A 74 1.33 11.61 0.76
N SER A 75 2.50 12.00 1.23
CA SER A 75 3.33 13.01 0.56
C SER A 75 3.77 12.55 -0.85
N LEU A 76 4.06 11.26 -1.04
CA LEU A 76 4.38 10.68 -2.35
C LEU A 76 3.17 10.65 -3.27
N ALA A 77 2.00 10.24 -2.77
CA ALA A 77 0.75 10.19 -3.49
C ALA A 77 0.37 11.56 -4.05
N GLU A 78 0.45 12.60 -3.21
CA GLU A 78 0.22 14.00 -3.60
C GLU A 78 1.18 14.44 -4.72
N ARG A 79 2.49 14.23 -4.55
CA ARG A 79 3.50 14.56 -5.57
C ARG A 79 3.27 13.83 -6.89
N GLN A 80 2.66 12.66 -6.83
CA GLN A 80 2.41 11.78 -7.95
C GLN A 80 1.01 11.91 -8.56
N ALA A 81 0.17 12.80 -8.01
CA ALA A 81 -1.25 12.97 -8.35
C ALA A 81 -2.03 11.64 -8.33
N VAL A 82 -1.83 10.86 -7.26
CA VAL A 82 -2.61 9.64 -6.98
C VAL A 82 -3.57 9.96 -5.85
N GLU A 83 -4.87 9.95 -6.14
CA GLU A 83 -5.90 10.47 -5.23
C GLU A 83 -6.71 9.37 -4.52
N ASN A 84 -6.63 8.12 -4.99
CA ASN A 84 -7.43 7.00 -4.51
C ASN A 84 -6.69 6.07 -3.54
N VAL A 85 -5.59 6.54 -2.93
CA VAL A 85 -4.94 5.85 -1.80
C VAL A 85 -5.54 6.34 -0.50
N VAL A 86 -6.01 5.42 0.33
CA VAL A 86 -6.54 5.69 1.66
C VAL A 86 -5.55 5.12 2.68
N SER A 87 -4.80 6.00 3.35
CA SER A 87 -3.90 5.59 4.43
C SER A 87 -4.68 5.17 5.66
N VAL A 88 -4.37 3.99 6.20
CA VAL A 88 -5.03 3.40 7.36
C VAL A 88 -3.96 3.02 8.38
N HIS A 89 -3.87 3.78 9.46
CA HIS A 89 -2.98 3.45 10.58
C HIS A 89 -3.62 2.38 11.46
N GLY A 90 -2.96 1.23 11.60
CA GLY A 90 -3.50 0.17 12.43
C GLY A 90 -2.75 -1.15 12.33
N ASP A 91 -3.12 -2.07 13.20
CA ASP A 91 -2.61 -3.43 13.16
C ASP A 91 -3.41 -4.27 12.17
N ALA A 92 -2.73 -4.88 11.20
CA ALA A 92 -3.38 -5.71 10.18
C ALA A 92 -4.09 -6.96 10.75
N ARG A 93 -3.89 -7.30 12.02
CA ARG A 93 -4.69 -8.35 12.69
C ARG A 93 -6.12 -7.90 12.96
N ASP A 94 -6.38 -6.60 12.95
CA ASP A 94 -7.66 -5.97 13.22
C ASP A 94 -8.33 -5.45 11.93
N LEU A 95 -7.97 -5.99 10.76
CA LEU A 95 -8.44 -5.52 9.44
C LEU A 95 -9.97 -5.39 9.33
N THR A 96 -10.72 -6.27 9.98
CA THR A 96 -12.19 -6.23 9.97
C THR A 96 -12.77 -5.00 10.68
N GLU A 97 -11.99 -4.35 11.55
CA GLU A 97 -12.35 -3.10 12.22
C GLU A 97 -11.77 -1.88 11.49
N LEU A 98 -10.65 -2.07 10.77
CA LEU A 98 -9.94 -1.00 10.06
C LEU A 98 -10.53 -0.68 8.68
N LEU A 99 -11.06 -1.69 7.97
CA LEU A 99 -11.61 -1.52 6.63
C LEU A 99 -13.13 -1.31 6.70
N PRO A 100 -13.69 -0.39 5.88
CA PRO A 100 -15.11 -0.05 5.95
C PRO A 100 -16.02 -1.19 5.45
N ASP A 101 -15.55 -1.95 4.47
CA ASP A 101 -16.25 -3.03 3.79
C ASP A 101 -15.25 -4.12 3.36
N PRO A 102 -15.72 -5.32 2.99
CA PRO A 102 -14.86 -6.33 2.35
C PRO A 102 -14.21 -5.77 1.08
N VAL A 103 -12.90 -5.99 0.94
CA VAL A 103 -12.14 -5.63 -0.27
C VAL A 103 -12.03 -6.81 -1.22
N ASP A 104 -11.81 -6.52 -2.50
CA ASP A 104 -11.73 -7.55 -3.56
C ASP A 104 -10.39 -8.28 -3.57
N ALA A 105 -9.29 -7.60 -3.21
CA ALA A 105 -7.94 -8.15 -3.17
C ALA A 105 -7.11 -7.69 -1.95
#